data_AF-A0A3R7WJ58-F1
#
_entry.id   AF-A0A3R7WJ58-F1
#
_cell.length_a   1.000
_cell.length_b   1.000
_cell.length_c   1.000
_cell.angle_alpha   90.00
_cell.angle_beta   90.00
_cell.angle_gamma   90.00
#
_symmetry.space_group_name_H-M   'P 1'
#
loop_
_entity.id
_entity.type
_entity.pdbx_description
1 polymer ?
#
loop_
_entity_poly.entity_id
_entity_poly.type
_entity_poly.pdbx_seq_one_letter_code
_entity_poly.pdbx_strand_id
1 'polypeptide(L)'
;MQMLIDMWSLVKAYSNVKERDIIASKFIDIALDHGTTDEELKELIGIDDELDEAVREILEDTADEEDEYDYGDGHSEEYSDYD
;
A
#
# COMPACT_ATOMS: atom_id res chain seq x y z
N MET A 1 -4.52 12.19 -7.55
CA MET A 1 -3.10 12.21 -7.15
C MET A 1 -2.49 13.58 -6.83
N GLN A 2 -2.76 14.66 -7.58
CA GLN A 2 -2.10 15.97 -7.38
C GLN A 2 -2.08 16.50 -5.93
N MET A 3 -3.17 16.33 -5.17
CA MET A 3 -3.23 16.76 -3.77
C MET A 3 -2.17 16.08 -2.88
N LEU A 4 -1.92 14.78 -3.07
CA LEU A 4 -0.89 14.06 -2.30
C LEU A 4 0.51 14.56 -2.63
N ILE A 5 0.77 14.87 -3.91
CA ILE A 5 2.03 15.46 -4.36
C ILE A 5 2.24 16.86 -3.73
N ASP A 6 1.20 17.69 -3.71
CA ASP A 6 1.26 19.02 -3.12
C ASP A 6 1.48 18.93 -1.60
N MET A 7 0.81 17.99 -0.92
CA MET A 7 1.00 17.73 0.50
C MET A 7 2.41 17.22 0.80
N TRP A 8 2.92 16.29 0.02
CA TRP A 8 4.29 15.78 0.16
C TRP A 8 5.32 16.90 0.00
N SER A 9 5.13 17.78 -0.99
CA SER A 9 5.99 18.95 -1.20
C SER A 9 6.04 19.87 0.02
N LEU A 10 4.90 20.07 0.69
CA LEU A 10 4.84 20.82 1.95
C LEU A 10 5.57 20.08 3.08
N VAL A 11 5.31 18.79 3.26
CA VAL A 11 5.99 17.97 4.28
C VAL A 11 7.51 18.04 4.09
N LYS A 12 8.01 17.80 2.87
CA LYS A 12 9.44 17.90 2.55
C LYS A 12 10.07 19.24 2.88
N ALA A 13 9.33 20.34 2.69
CA ALA A 13 9.82 21.68 2.97
C ALA A 13 10.06 21.93 4.47
N TYR A 14 9.35 21.21 5.34
CA TYR A 14 9.48 21.32 6.80
C TYR A 14 10.23 20.14 7.44
N SER A 15 10.55 19.10 6.68
CA SER A 15 11.25 17.90 7.16
C SER A 15 12.77 17.98 6.99
N ASN A 16 13.49 17.40 7.96
CA ASN A 16 14.93 17.22 7.89
C ASN A 16 15.29 16.17 6.82
N VAL A 17 16.25 16.47 5.95
CA VAL A 17 16.70 15.59 4.86
C VAL A 17 17.06 14.19 5.35
N LYS A 18 17.65 14.08 6.55
CA LYS A 18 18.09 12.80 7.12
C LYS A 18 16.95 11.86 7.55
N GLU A 19 15.72 12.38 7.61
CA GLU A 19 14.55 11.66 8.12
C GLU A 19 13.48 11.50 7.04
N ARG A 20 13.75 11.96 5.80
CA ARG A 20 12.75 12.00 4.73
C ARG A 20 12.32 10.62 4.26
N ASP A 21 13.21 9.64 4.34
CA ASP A 21 12.94 8.22 4.15
C ASP A 21 11.84 7.73 5.11
N ILE A 22 12.05 7.91 6.42
CA ILE A 22 11.10 7.47 7.45
C ILE A 22 9.80 8.27 7.36
N ILE A 23 9.88 9.56 7.02
CA ILE A 23 8.71 10.42 6.88
C ILE A 23 7.91 10.07 5.61
N ALA A 24 8.56 9.68 4.52
CA ALA A 24 7.91 9.24 3.29
C ALA A 24 7.10 7.96 3.53
N SER A 25 7.70 6.95 4.16
CA SER A 25 7.01 5.71 4.55
C SER A 25 5.73 6.01 5.34
N LYS A 26 5.84 6.79 6.44
CA LYS A 26 4.66 7.18 7.23
C LYS A 26 3.63 8.02 6.48
N PHE A 27 4.09 8.82 5.52
CA PHE A 27 3.20 9.63 4.70
C PHE A 27 2.34 8.74 3.78
N ILE A 28 2.93 7.69 3.21
CA ILE A 28 2.21 6.70 2.40
C ILE A 28 1.31 5.83 3.28
N ASP A 29 1.76 5.38 4.46
CA ASP A 29 0.91 4.65 5.43
C ASP A 29 -0.38 5.43 5.74
N ILE A 30 -0.26 6.73 6.01
CA ILE A 30 -1.40 7.61 6.27
C ILE A 30 -2.30 7.72 5.02
N ALA A 31 -1.73 7.76 3.82
CA ALA A 31 -2.51 7.81 2.59
C ALA A 31 -3.34 6.52 2.40
N LEU A 32 -2.78 5.35 2.72
CA LEU A 32 -3.48 4.07 2.73
C LEU A 32 -4.60 4.02 3.78
N ASP A 33 -4.32 4.44 5.01
CA ASP A 33 -5.31 4.52 6.10
C ASP A 33 -6.53 5.38 5.73
N HIS A 34 -6.32 6.38 4.86
CA HIS A 34 -7.36 7.25 4.34
C HIS A 34 -8.01 6.76 3.04
N GLY A 35 -7.72 5.55 2.59
CA GLY A 35 -8.39 4.85 1.50
C GLY A 35 -7.76 5.03 0.12
N THR A 36 -6.51 5.49 0.03
CA THR A 36 -5.74 5.43 -1.22
C THR A 36 -5.44 3.97 -1.54
N THR A 37 -5.57 3.54 -2.80
CA THR A 37 -5.26 2.15 -3.19
C THR A 37 -3.82 1.99 -3.70
N ASP A 38 -3.33 0.76 -3.72
CA ASP A 38 -2.03 0.37 -4.28
C ASP A 38 -1.85 0.82 -5.74
N GLU A 39 -2.89 0.74 -6.57
CA GLU A 39 -2.86 1.26 -7.94
C GLU A 39 -2.70 2.78 -7.99
N GLU A 40 -3.36 3.50 -7.08
CA GLU A 40 -3.26 4.94 -6.99
C GLU A 40 -1.86 5.36 -6.49
N LEU A 41 -1.27 4.63 -5.55
CA LEU A 41 0.10 4.87 -5.07
C LEU A 41 1.14 4.73 -6.18
N LYS A 42 0.94 3.81 -7.14
CA LYS A 42 1.84 3.65 -8.30
C LYS A 42 1.93 4.92 -9.16
N GLU A 43 0.92 5.80 -9.12
CA GLU A 43 0.99 7.10 -9.82
C GLU A 43 1.97 8.09 -9.17
N LEU A 44 2.43 7.84 -7.94
CA LEU A 44 3.44 8.65 -7.25
C LEU A 44 4.87 8.29 -7.65
N ILE A 45 5.08 7.17 -8.35
CA ILE A 45 6.40 6.74 -8.81
C ILE A 45 6.95 7.72 -9.86
N GLY A 46 8.21 8.10 -9.71
CA GLY A 46 8.91 9.06 -10.56
C GLY A 46 8.65 10.52 -10.21
N ILE A 47 7.88 10.80 -9.14
CA ILE A 47 7.67 12.16 -8.64
C ILE A 47 8.81 12.58 -7.73
N ASP A 48 9.26 11.69 -6.84
CA ASP A 48 10.26 12.00 -5.83
C ASP A 48 10.95 10.75 -5.29
N ASP A 49 12.28 10.78 -5.16
CA ASP A 49 13.08 9.60 -4.80
C ASP A 49 12.68 8.97 -3.46
N GLU A 50 12.32 9.78 -2.46
CA GLU A 50 11.94 9.26 -1.15
C GLU A 50 10.51 8.67 -1.15
N LEU A 51 9.58 9.22 -1.94
CA LEU A 51 8.27 8.59 -2.14
C LEU A 51 8.36 7.31 -2.94
N ASP A 52 9.20 7.31 -3.96
CA ASP A 52 9.43 6.17 -4.83
C ASP A 52 9.85 4.94 -4.03
N GLU A 53 10.77 5.13 -3.09
CA GLU A 53 11.22 4.06 -2.20
C GLU A 53 10.10 3.60 -1.26
N ALA A 54 9.42 4.53 -0.59
CA ALA A 54 8.33 4.22 0.32
C ALA A 54 7.16 3.47 -0.36
N VAL A 55 6.78 3.88 -1.56
CA VAL A 55 5.73 3.21 -2.33
C VAL A 55 6.18 1.81 -2.74
N ARG A 56 7.45 1.60 -3.12
CA ARG A 56 7.94 0.26 -3.44
C ARG A 56 7.94 -0.66 -2.23
N GLU A 57 8.45 -0.19 -1.10
CA GLU A 57 8.49 -0.96 0.16
C GLU A 57 7.08 -1.43 0.55
N ILE A 58 6.10 -0.52 0.54
CA ILE A 58 4.71 -0.85 0.86
C ILE A 58 4.08 -1.84 -0.12
N LEU A 59 4.31 -1.67 -1.43
CA LEU A 59 3.76 -2.58 -2.43
C LEU A 59 4.41 -3.96 -2.41
N GLU A 60 5.67 -4.05 -1.97
CA GLU A 60 6.35 -5.31 -1.73
C GLU A 60 5.79 -5.99 -0.47
N ASP A 61 5.59 -5.23 0.61
CA ASP A 61 5.00 -5.72 1.85
C ASP A 61 3.54 -6.21 1.65
N THR A 62 2.71 -5.50 0.87
CA THR A 62 1.33 -5.94 0.58
C THR A 62 1.27 -7.17 -0.32
N ALA A 63 2.25 -7.34 -1.22
CA ALA A 63 2.33 -8.52 -2.08
C ALA A 63 2.70 -9.79 -1.31
N ASP A 64 3.54 -9.68 -0.28
CA ASP A 64 3.90 -10.81 0.58
C ASP A 64 2.72 -11.26 1.49
N GLU A 65 1.74 -10.39 1.74
CA GLU A 65 0.51 -10.73 2.49
C GLU A 65 -0.56 -11.47 1.65
N GLU A 66 -0.56 -11.35 0.32
CA GLU A 66 -1.53 -12.03 -0.56
C GLU A 66 -1.23 -13.52 -0.79
N ASP A 67 -0.03 -14.01 -0.43
CA ASP A 67 0.40 -15.40 -0.63
C ASP A 67 -0.03 -16.38 0.51
N GLU A 68 -0.88 -15.98 1.46
CA GLU A 68 -1.34 -16.83 2.60
C GLU A 68 -2.81 -17.30 2.56
N TYR A 69 -3.51 -17.31 1.40
CA TYR A 69 -4.87 -17.88 1.33
C TYR A 69 -5.16 -18.74 0.09
N ASP A 70 -4.39 -19.82 -0.12
CA ASP A 70 -4.86 -21.02 -0.85
C ASP A 70 -4.91 -22.23 0.11
N TYR A 71 -5.92 -22.26 0.98
CA TYR A 71 -6.36 -23.50 1.63
C TYR A 71 -7.58 -24.02 0.89
N GLY A 72 -7.31 -24.94 -0.03
CA GLY A 72 -8.31 -25.55 -0.88
C GLY A 72 -9.24 -26.56 -0.20
N ASP A 73 -9.96 -27.22 -1.10
CA ASP A 73 -10.68 -28.47 -0.99
C ASP A 73 -12.14 -28.40 -0.52
N GLY A 74 -13.02 -28.62 -1.49
CA GLY A 74 -14.46 -28.62 -1.34
C GLY A 74 -14.97 -29.82 -0.57
N HIS A 75 -15.73 -29.55 0.48
CA HIS A 75 -16.63 -30.54 1.06
C HIS A 75 -18.04 -30.29 0.50
N SER A 76 -18.36 -30.94 -0.62
CA SER A 76 -19.75 -31.08 -1.06
C SER A 76 -20.48 -31.97 -0.05
N GLU A 77 -21.30 -31.38 0.82
CA GLU A 77 -22.27 -32.15 1.58
C GLU A 77 -23.39 -32.60 0.63
N GLU A 78 -23.25 -33.83 0.15
CA GLU A 78 -24.30 -34.61 -0.51
C GLU A 78 -25.42 -34.84 0.52
N TYR A 79 -26.48 -34.04 0.46
CA TYR A 79 -27.73 -34.35 1.16
C TYR A 79 -28.39 -35.56 0.47
N SER A 80 -28.05 -36.74 0.97
CA SER A 80 -28.77 -37.98 0.67
C SER A 80 -30.14 -37.95 1.34
N ASP A 81 -31.14 -37.56 0.56
CA ASP A 81 -32.56 -37.77 0.82
C ASP A 81 -32.87 -39.27 0.93
N TYR A 82 -33.49 -39.72 2.03
CA TYR A 82 -34.16 -41.02 2.09
C TYR A 82 -35.45 -40.94 2.90
N ASP A 83 -36.51 -41.45 2.24
CA ASP A 83 -37.92 -41.66 2.61
C ASP A 83 -38.19 -42.27 4.00
#